data_AF-A0A7D4NQJ9-F1
#
_entry.id   AF-A0A7D4NQJ9-F1
#
_cell.length_a   1.000
_cell.length_b   1.000
_cell.length_c   1.000
_cell.angle_alpha   90.00
_cell.angle_beta   90.00
_cell.angle_gamma   90.00
#
_symmetry.space_group_name_H-M   'P 1'
#
loop_
_entity.id
_entity.type
_entity.pdbx_description
1 polymer ?
#
loop_
_entity_poly.entity_id
_entity_poly.type
_entity_poly.pdbx_seq_one_letter_code
_entity_poly.pdbx_strand_id
1 'polypeptide(L)'
;MFADQLTEEQRQVVFDLAANLAAADNDVSDEEIQYLKDFSVAYGIEFDLDKSELDINDALSKLDTKKARVITLQELIKLSYKDGHFGKEEQDKVFLLAQKMGLNNTDLLMRIEAWVRQGFDWVYEGEQMLNEE
;
A
#
# COMPACT_ATOMS: atom_id res chain seq x y z
N MET A 1 -11.42 -4.28 2.96
CA MET A 1 -9.96 -4.61 3.02
C MET A 1 -9.53 -4.71 4.49
N PHE A 2 -8.30 -5.11 4.86
CA PHE A 2 -7.92 -5.02 6.28
C PHE A 2 -7.95 -3.57 6.81
N ALA A 3 -7.84 -2.58 5.90
CA ALA A 3 -8.09 -1.17 6.17
C ALA A 3 -9.47 -0.87 6.79
N ASP A 4 -10.46 -1.77 6.74
CA ASP A 4 -11.74 -1.64 7.45
C ASP A 4 -11.56 -1.61 8.98
N GLN A 5 -10.42 -2.09 9.49
CA GLN A 5 -10.10 -2.11 10.92
C GLN A 5 -9.36 -0.85 11.41
N LEU A 6 -9.14 0.12 10.52
CA LEU A 6 -8.48 1.39 10.79
C LEU A 6 -9.50 2.50 11.07
N THR A 7 -9.09 3.47 11.88
CA THR A 7 -9.85 4.72 12.02
C THR A 7 -9.87 5.49 10.70
N GLU A 8 -10.77 6.47 10.59
CA GLU A 8 -10.82 7.35 9.42
C GLU A 8 -9.49 8.08 9.19
N GLU A 9 -8.91 8.64 10.26
CA GLU A 9 -7.60 9.30 10.24
C GLU A 9 -6.48 8.34 9.80
N GLN A 10 -6.49 7.09 10.26
CA GLN A 10 -5.51 6.09 9.84
C GLN A 10 -5.68 5.70 8.37
N ARG A 11 -6.93 5.62 7.86
CA ARG A 11 -7.19 5.37 6.44
C ARG A 11 -6.72 6.52 5.57
N GLN A 12 -6.89 7.76 6.03
CA GLN A 12 -6.32 8.93 5.35
C GLN A 12 -4.80 8.82 5.24
N VAL A 13 -4.13 8.45 6.34
CA VAL A 13 -2.67 8.24 6.33
C VAL A 13 -2.25 7.12 5.37
N VAL A 14 -2.98 6.00 5.31
CA VAL A 14 -2.70 4.94 4.34
C VAL A 14 -2.79 5.48 2.91
N PHE A 15 -3.84 6.23 2.60
CA PHE A 15 -4.01 6.83 1.28
C PHE A 15 -2.89 7.82 0.96
N ASP A 16 -2.55 8.73 1.87
CA ASP A 16 -1.50 9.74 1.66
C ASP A 16 -0.12 9.09 1.43
N LEU A 17 0.21 8.05 2.20
CA LEU A 17 1.46 7.30 2.02
C LEU A 17 1.47 6.51 0.71
N ALA A 18 0.34 5.93 0.32
CA ALA A 18 0.20 5.20 -0.94
C ALA A 18 0.33 6.13 -2.15
N ALA A 19 -0.35 7.28 -2.13
CA ALA A 19 -0.23 8.31 -3.16
C ALA A 19 1.19 8.87 -3.26
N ASN A 20 1.85 9.11 -2.11
CA ASN A 20 3.26 9.54 -2.08
C ASN A 20 4.21 8.47 -2.65
N LEU A 21 3.95 7.19 -2.37
CA LEU A 21 4.75 6.08 -2.88
C LEU A 21 4.62 5.96 -4.40
N ALA A 22 3.40 5.96 -4.92
CA ALA A 22 3.11 5.90 -6.35
C ALA A 22 3.73 7.09 -7.11
N ALA A 23 3.60 8.31 -6.58
CA ALA A 23 4.12 9.51 -7.24
C ALA A 23 5.66 9.62 -7.22
N ALA A 24 6.36 8.79 -6.46
CA ALA A 24 7.80 8.94 -6.21
C ALA A 24 8.67 8.79 -7.47
N ASP A 25 8.21 8.03 -8.47
CA ASP A 25 8.97 7.80 -9.72
C ASP A 25 8.42 8.59 -10.92
N ASN A 26 7.50 9.55 -10.68
CA ASN A 26 6.81 10.37 -11.70
C ASN A 26 6.06 9.60 -12.81
N ASP A 27 5.88 8.29 -12.64
CA ASP A 27 5.18 7.41 -13.59
C ASP A 27 4.23 6.52 -12.81
N VAL A 28 3.04 7.05 -12.49
CA VAL A 28 1.99 6.29 -11.82
C VAL A 28 1.19 5.52 -12.87
N SER A 29 1.13 4.21 -12.72
CA SER A 29 0.38 3.34 -13.63
C SER A 29 -1.15 3.54 -13.50
N ASP A 30 -1.89 3.18 -14.56
CA ASP A 30 -3.35 3.20 -14.53
C ASP A 30 -3.91 2.25 -13.45
N GLU A 31 -3.24 1.11 -13.20
CA GLU A 31 -3.64 0.16 -12.16
C GLU A 31 -3.47 0.71 -10.73
N GLU A 32 -2.38 1.45 -10.46
CA GLU A 32 -2.18 2.14 -9.18
C GLU A 32 -3.18 3.28 -8.97
N ILE A 33 -3.42 4.09 -10.01
CA ILE A 33 -4.43 5.14 -9.99
C ILE A 33 -5.80 4.52 -9.68
N GLN A 34 -6.14 3.40 -10.33
CA GLN A 34 -7.41 2.75 -10.10
C GLN A 34 -7.52 2.21 -8.68
N TYR A 35 -6.46 1.59 -8.14
CA TYR A 35 -6.44 1.15 -6.74
C TYR A 35 -6.65 2.31 -5.76
N LEU A 36 -5.97 3.45 -5.96
CA LEU A 36 -6.13 4.63 -5.12
C LEU A 36 -7.54 5.23 -5.23
N LYS A 37 -8.13 5.26 -6.42
CA LYS A 37 -9.54 5.68 -6.62
C LYS A 37 -10.49 4.76 -5.88
N ASP A 38 -10.31 3.46 -5.99
CA ASP A 38 -11.16 2.47 -5.30
C ASP A 38 -11.03 2.62 -3.79
N PHE A 39 -9.82 2.83 -3.28
CA PHE A 39 -9.57 3.08 -1.86
C PHE A 39 -10.25 4.39 -1.38
N SER A 40 -10.13 5.46 -2.17
CA SER A 40 -10.77 6.75 -1.90
C SER A 40 -12.29 6.61 -1.82
N VAL A 41 -12.92 5.96 -2.81
CA VAL A 41 -14.37 5.73 -2.85
C VAL A 41 -14.82 4.84 -1.68
N ALA A 42 -14.10 3.77 -1.39
CA ALA A 42 -14.46 2.82 -0.32
C ALA A 42 -14.50 3.47 1.07
N TYR A 43 -13.67 4.49 1.30
CA TYR A 43 -13.49 5.09 2.62
C TYR A 43 -13.91 6.57 2.71
N GLY A 44 -14.39 7.16 1.62
CA GLY A 44 -14.82 8.56 1.59
C GLY A 44 -13.67 9.55 1.71
N ILE A 45 -12.48 9.17 1.24
CA ILE A 45 -11.27 10.01 1.26
C ILE A 45 -11.24 10.87 -0.01
N GLU A 46 -10.83 12.13 0.10
CA GLU A 46 -10.61 12.97 -1.08
C GLU A 46 -9.47 12.42 -1.93
N PHE A 47 -9.75 12.16 -3.22
CA PHE A 47 -8.74 11.66 -4.15
C PHE A 47 -7.80 12.79 -4.55
N ASP A 48 -6.56 12.70 -4.09
CA ASP A 48 -5.50 13.65 -4.39
C ASP A 48 -4.15 12.90 -4.42
N LEU A 49 -3.42 13.03 -5.53
CA LEU A 49 -2.12 12.38 -5.73
C LEU A 49 -0.94 13.31 -5.38
N ASP A 50 -1.17 14.62 -5.27
CA ASP A 50 -0.10 15.56 -4.92
C ASP A 50 0.15 15.54 -3.41
N LYS A 51 1.08 14.67 -3.00
CA LYS A 51 1.53 14.55 -1.61
C LYS A 51 2.94 15.12 -1.41
N SER A 52 3.31 16.14 -2.18
CA SER A 52 4.62 16.79 -2.09
C SER A 52 4.86 17.49 -0.74
N GLU A 53 3.80 17.97 -0.09
CA GLU A 53 3.85 18.62 1.24
C GLU A 53 3.63 17.66 2.42
N LEU A 54 3.53 16.35 2.18
CA LEU A 54 3.26 15.37 3.23
C LEU A 54 4.40 15.27 4.23
N ASP A 55 4.14 15.62 5.50
CA ASP A 55 5.05 15.29 6.60
C ASP A 55 4.89 13.81 6.97
N ILE A 56 5.81 13.00 6.46
CA ILE A 56 5.85 11.56 6.73
C ILE A 56 5.91 11.27 8.23
N ASN A 57 6.61 12.05 9.05
CA ASN A 57 6.73 11.75 10.47
C ASN A 57 5.42 12.01 11.21
N ASP A 58 4.72 13.10 10.89
CA ASP A 58 3.38 13.38 11.42
C ASP A 58 2.39 12.29 11.00
N ALA A 59 2.38 11.91 9.72
CA ALA A 59 1.53 10.85 9.20
C ALA A 59 1.76 9.53 9.93
N LEU A 60 3.02 9.12 10.10
CA LEU A 60 3.37 7.88 10.81
C LEU A 60 3.02 7.92 12.31
N SER A 61 2.97 9.10 12.93
CA SER A 61 2.60 9.25 14.34
C SER A 61 1.13 8.86 14.62
N LYS A 62 0.25 9.01 13.63
CA LYS A 62 -1.17 8.64 13.67
C LYS A 62 -1.37 7.11 13.56
N LEU A 63 -0.36 6.37 13.12
CA LEU A 63 -0.33 4.90 13.10
C LEU A 63 0.12 4.34 14.46
N ASP A 64 -0.63 4.71 15.49
CA ASP A 64 -0.32 4.50 16.91
C ASP A 64 -0.22 3.01 17.30
N THR A 65 -1.01 2.14 16.70
CA THR A 65 -1.00 0.70 17.00
C THR A 65 -0.11 -0.11 16.04
N LYS A 66 0.46 -1.21 16.54
CA LYS A 66 1.15 -2.20 15.70
C LYS A 66 0.22 -2.73 14.59
N LYS A 67 -1.07 -2.90 14.90
CA LYS A 67 -2.09 -3.34 13.96
C LYS A 67 -2.20 -2.35 12.79
N ALA A 68 -2.33 -1.05 13.08
CA ALA A 68 -2.42 -0.02 12.05
C ALA A 68 -1.20 0.00 11.13
N ARG A 69 0.00 -0.10 11.69
CA ARG A 69 1.26 -0.15 10.94
C ARG A 69 1.37 -1.38 10.03
N VAL A 70 0.96 -2.55 10.52
CA VAL A 70 0.96 -3.79 9.71
C VAL A 70 -0.05 -3.69 8.56
N ILE A 71 -1.26 -3.18 8.81
CA ILE A 71 -2.26 -2.98 7.76
C ILE A 71 -1.75 -1.98 6.72
N THR A 72 -1.17 -0.86 7.17
CA THR A 72 -0.57 0.15 6.27
C THR A 72 0.47 -0.48 5.37
N LEU A 73 1.41 -1.24 5.94
CA LEU A 73 2.44 -1.93 5.18
C LEU A 73 1.85 -2.92 4.15
N GLN A 74 0.79 -3.66 4.53
CA GLN A 74 0.11 -4.56 3.60
C GLN A 74 -0.50 -3.81 2.41
N GLU A 75 -1.15 -2.67 2.64
CA GLU A 75 -1.76 -1.89 1.55
C GLU A 75 -0.68 -1.22 0.66
N LEU A 76 0.42 -0.72 1.24
CA LEU A 76 1.54 -0.17 0.46
C LEU A 76 2.18 -1.24 -0.45
N ILE A 77 2.41 -2.45 0.06
CA ILE A 77 2.95 -3.54 -0.76
C ILE A 77 1.96 -3.94 -1.86
N LYS A 78 0.65 -3.99 -1.58
CA LYS A 78 -0.35 -4.30 -2.61
C LYS A 78 -0.37 -3.29 -3.74
N LEU A 79 -0.23 -2.00 -3.42
CA LEU A 79 -0.12 -0.94 -4.42
C LEU A 79 1.05 -1.21 -5.35
N SER A 80 2.24 -1.47 -4.80
CA SER A 80 3.44 -1.78 -5.58
C SER A 80 3.43 -3.12 -6.32
N TYR A 81 2.37 -3.92 -6.22
CA TYR A 81 2.17 -5.09 -7.08
C TYR A 81 1.15 -4.80 -8.20
N LYS A 82 0.52 -3.62 -8.24
CA LYS A 82 -0.59 -3.33 -9.17
C LYS A 82 -0.17 -3.21 -10.61
N ASP A 83 1.03 -2.68 -10.86
CA ASP A 83 1.65 -2.63 -12.18
C ASP A 83 2.30 -3.97 -12.59
N GLY A 84 2.19 -4.99 -11.74
CA GLY A 84 2.73 -6.34 -11.95
C GLY A 84 4.19 -6.52 -11.52
N HIS A 85 4.87 -5.50 -10.99
CA HIS A 85 6.25 -5.65 -10.54
C HIS A 85 6.60 -4.85 -9.29
N PHE A 86 6.75 -5.54 -8.15
CA PHE A 86 7.34 -4.95 -6.95
C PHE A 86 8.87 -4.88 -7.07
N GLY A 87 9.36 -3.82 -7.69
CA GLY A 87 10.77 -3.60 -8.01
C GLY A 87 11.63 -3.29 -6.81
N LYS A 88 12.96 -3.28 -7.02
CA LYS A 88 13.94 -3.04 -5.94
C LYS A 88 13.78 -1.64 -5.30
N GLU A 89 13.45 -0.63 -6.10
CA GLU A 89 13.30 0.75 -5.61
C GLU A 89 12.05 0.91 -4.73
N GLU A 90 10.92 0.34 -5.15
CA GLU A 90 9.69 0.34 -4.34
C GLU A 90 9.85 -0.48 -3.07
N GLN A 91 10.50 -1.64 -3.15
CA GLN A 91 10.88 -2.43 -1.99
C GLN A 91 11.64 -1.56 -0.99
N ASP A 92 12.71 -0.90 -1.43
CA ASP A 92 13.55 -0.09 -0.56
C ASP A 92 12.76 1.09 0.08
N LYS A 93 11.84 1.72 -0.66
CA LYS A 93 10.94 2.76 -0.13
C LYS A 93 9.97 2.21 0.93
N VAL A 94 9.30 1.11 0.64
CA VAL A 94 8.35 0.45 1.56
C VAL A 94 9.07 -0.06 2.81
N PHE A 95 10.26 -0.65 2.67
CA PHE A 95 11.09 -1.09 3.79
C PHE A 95 11.55 0.09 4.65
N LEU A 96 11.90 1.22 4.06
CA LEU A 96 12.24 2.44 4.79
C LEU A 96 11.04 2.97 5.61
N LEU A 97 9.84 2.98 5.03
CA LEU A 97 8.61 3.34 5.75
C LEU A 97 8.33 2.36 6.90
N ALA A 98 8.52 1.05 6.67
CA ALA A 98 8.37 0.04 7.71
C ALA A 98 9.32 0.26 8.89
N GLN A 99 10.59 0.59 8.63
CA GLN A 99 11.55 0.93 9.67
C GLN A 99 11.15 2.20 10.44
N LYS A 100 10.69 3.25 9.74
CA LYS A 100 10.19 4.48 10.39
C LYS A 100 8.95 4.23 11.26
N MET A 101 8.11 3.26 10.88
CA MET A 101 6.98 2.77 11.69
C MET A 101 7.42 1.91 12.90
N GLY A 102 8.70 1.58 13.04
CA GLY A 102 9.23 0.68 14.07
C GLY A 102 8.95 -0.80 13.81
N LEU A 103 8.62 -1.18 12.56
CA LEU A 103 8.46 -2.57 12.13
C LEU A 103 9.83 -3.17 11.73
N ASN A 104 10.74 -3.30 12.69
CA ASN A 104 12.12 -3.74 12.44
C ASN A 104 12.30 -5.27 12.34
N ASN A 105 11.22 -6.04 12.40
CA ASN A 105 11.29 -7.50 12.33
C ASN A 105 11.28 -7.95 10.86
N THR A 106 12.46 -8.25 10.32
CA THR A 106 12.64 -8.68 8.92
C THR A 106 11.77 -9.89 8.56
N ASP A 107 11.63 -10.88 9.45
CA ASP A 107 10.81 -12.07 9.20
C ASP A 107 9.33 -11.70 9.01
N LEU A 108 8.83 -10.74 9.79
CA LEU A 108 7.47 -10.25 9.64
C LEU A 108 7.30 -9.52 8.30
N LEU A 109 8.26 -8.69 7.91
CA LEU A 109 8.19 -7.95 6.63
C LEU A 109 8.19 -8.92 5.44
N MET A 110 9.15 -9.85 5.41
CA MET A 110 9.22 -10.89 4.36
C MET A 110 7.95 -11.74 4.31
N ARG A 111 7.38 -12.07 5.48
CA ARG A 111 6.12 -12.82 5.55
C ARG A 111 4.94 -12.03 5.00
N ILE A 112 4.86 -10.74 5.28
CA ILE A 112 3.81 -9.87 4.76
C ILE A 112 3.92 -9.77 3.23
N GLU A 113 5.12 -9.49 2.73
CA GLU A 113 5.39 -9.40 1.28
C GLU A 113 5.03 -10.69 0.56
N ALA A 114 5.53 -11.83 1.05
CA ALA A 114 5.23 -13.14 0.47
C ALA A 114 3.72 -13.44 0.47
N TRP A 115 3.01 -13.05 1.52
CA TRP A 115 1.56 -13.21 1.60
C TRP A 115 0.81 -12.32 0.60
N VAL A 116 1.23 -11.05 0.44
CA VAL A 116 0.62 -10.14 -0.56
C VAL A 116 0.84 -10.69 -1.97
N ARG A 117 2.07 -11.11 -2.28
CA ARG A 117 2.41 -11.72 -3.58
C ARG A 117 1.56 -12.95 -3.88
N GLN A 118 1.41 -13.86 -2.92
CA GLN A 118 0.53 -15.03 -3.08
C GLN A 118 -0.92 -14.63 -3.36
N GLY A 119 -1.41 -13.56 -2.71
CA GLY A 119 -2.74 -13.01 -2.98
C GLY A 119 -2.88 -12.48 -4.41
N PHE A 120 -1.85 -11.80 -4.92
CA PHE A 120 -1.81 -11.34 -6.31
C PHE A 120 -1.80 -12.53 -7.29
N ASP A 121 -0.91 -13.50 -7.09
CA ASP A 121 -0.79 -14.70 -7.92
C ASP A 121 -2.12 -15.46 -7.99
N TRP A 122 -2.82 -15.60 -6.86
CA TRP A 122 -4.11 -16.29 -6.79
C TRP A 122 -5.23 -15.58 -7.57
N VAL A 123 -5.29 -14.24 -7.51
CA VAL A 123 -6.25 -13.45 -8.28
C VAL A 123 -5.93 -13.54 -9.77
N TYR A 124 -4.66 -13.37 -10.14
CA TYR A 124 -4.21 -13.46 -11.53
C TYR A 124 -4.52 -14.83 -12.15
N GLU A 125 -4.22 -15.91 -11.44
CA GLU A 125 -4.57 -17.28 -11.86
C GLU A 125 -6.08 -17.42 -12.08
N GLY A 126 -6.90 -16.91 -11.15
CA GLY A 126 -8.35 -16.90 -11.27
C GLY A 126 -8.86 -16.15 -12.51
N GLU A 127 -8.25 -15.00 -12.85
CA GLU A 127 -8.60 -14.23 -14.05
C GLU A 127 -8.23 -14.97 -15.35
N GLN A 128 -7.10 -15.70 -15.38
CA GLN A 128 -6.73 -16.51 -16.54
C GLN A 128 -7.74 -17.63 -16.78
N MET A 129 -8.18 -18.32 -15.72
CA MET A 129 -9.16 -19.42 -15.81
C MET A 129 -10.51 -18.98 -16.40
N LEU A 130 -10.91 -17.71 -16.24
CA LEU A 130 -12.16 -17.21 -16.85
C LEU A 130 -12.10 -17.13 -18.38
N ASN A 131 -10.89 -17.16 -18.94
CA ASN A 131 -10.63 -17.06 -20.37
C ASN A 131 -10.09 -18.38 -20.96
N GLU A 132 -10.01 -19.46 -20.18
CA GLU A 132 -9.67 -20.80 -20.68
C GLU A 132 -10.88 -21.42 -21.38
N GLU A 133 -10.70 -21.87 -22.63
CA GLU A 133 -11.71 -22.62 -23.43
C GLU A 133 -11.82 -24.10 -23.02
#